data_AF-U1Q6E4-F1
#
_entry.id   AF-U1Q6E4-F1
#
_cell.length_a   1.000
_cell.length_b   1.000
_cell.length_c   1.000
_cell.angle_alpha   90.00
_cell.angle_beta   90.00
_cell.angle_gamma   90.00
#
_symmetry.space_group_name_H-M   'P 1'
#
loop_
_entity.id
_entity.type
_entity.pdbx_description
1 polymer ?
#
loop_
_entity_poly.entity_id
_entity_poly.type
_entity_poly.pdbx_seq_one_letter_code
_entity_poly.pdbx_strand_id
1 'polypeptide(L)' 'MTDEQPVREIGHDEFDPNGTLALILIYFLILVGMWIFMYFVEFLGNELTVIG' A
#
# COMPACT_ATOMS: atom_id res chain seq x y z
N MET A 1 25.36 20.86 -22.95
CA MET A 1 24.39 20.41 -21.94
C MET A 1 23.03 20.72 -22.54
N THR A 2 22.29 19.71 -22.96
CA THR A 2 20.95 19.90 -23.51
C THR A 2 20.02 19.92 -22.31
N ASP A 3 19.55 21.10 -21.91
CA ASP A 3 18.58 21.22 -20.83
C ASP A 3 17.27 20.57 -21.29
N GLU A 4 16.90 19.45 -20.67
CA GLU A 4 15.62 18.76 -20.86
C GLU A 4 14.49 19.58 -20.24
N GLN A 5 14.22 20.76 -20.81
CA GLN A 5 13.08 21.55 -20.38
C GLN A 5 11.79 20.74 -20.65
N PRO A 6 10.91 20.59 -19.64
CA PRO A 6 9.71 19.81 -19.77
C PRO A 6 8.89 20.36 -20.95
N VAL A 7 8.51 19.46 -21.87
CA VAL A 7 7.79 19.80 -23.12
C VAL A 7 6.45 20.50 -22.82
N ARG A 8 5.86 20.24 -21.63
CA ARG A 8 4.67 20.90 -21.10
C ARG A 8 4.55 20.61 -19.60
N GLU A 9 4.27 21.64 -18.80
CA GLU A 9 3.86 21.49 -17.40
C GLU A 9 2.40 21.00 -17.34
N ILE A 10 2.12 19.94 -16.58
CA ILE A 10 0.77 19.39 -16.39
C ILE A 10 0.21 20.01 -15.11
N GLY A 11 -0.98 20.61 -15.18
CA GLY A 11 -1.67 21.17 -14.02
C GLY A 11 -2.20 20.08 -13.09
N HIS A 12 -2.40 20.40 -11.80
CA HIS A 12 -2.97 19.45 -10.83
C HIS A 12 -4.36 18.94 -11.22
N ASP A 13 -5.12 19.74 -11.95
CA ASP A 13 -6.47 19.44 -12.42
C ASP A 13 -6.49 18.34 -13.50
N GLU A 14 -5.38 18.20 -14.22
CA GLU A 14 -5.18 17.23 -15.30
C GLU A 14 -4.50 15.94 -14.78
N PHE A 15 -4.04 15.94 -13.52
CA PHE A 15 -3.44 14.80 -12.87
C PHE A 15 -4.53 13.88 -12.30
N ASP A 16 -4.72 12.72 -12.94
CA ASP A 16 -5.64 11.67 -12.47
C ASP A 16 -4.84 10.46 -11.90
N PRO A 17 -4.66 10.37 -10.56
CA PRO A 17 -3.90 9.30 -9.92
C PRO A 17 -4.69 8.01 -9.68
N ASN A 18 -5.77 7.74 -10.41
CA ASN A 18 -6.60 6.54 -10.24
C ASN A 18 -5.78 5.23 -10.27
N GLY A 19 -4.76 5.14 -11.13
CA GLY A 19 -3.86 3.97 -11.19
C GLY A 19 -3.01 3.81 -9.94
N THR A 20 -2.41 4.90 -9.44
CA THR A 20 -1.62 4.89 -8.20
C THR A 20 -2.49 4.55 -6.99
N LEU A 21 -3.71 5.10 -6.94
CA LEU A 21 -4.68 4.79 -5.89
C LEU A 21 -5.04 3.29 -5.90
N ALA A 22 -5.30 2.71 -7.07
CA ALA A 22 -5.57 1.28 -7.21
C ALA A 22 -4.42 0.42 -6.70
N LEU A 23 -3.17 0.77 -7.05
CA LEU A 23 -1.98 0.06 -6.57
C LEU A 23 -1.86 0.12 -5.04
N ILE A 24 -2.05 1.30 -4.44
CA ILE A 24 -2.01 1.48 -2.98
C ILE A 24 -3.10 0.63 -2.31
N LEU A 25 -4.33 0.66 -2.83
CA LEU A 25 -5.44 -0.11 -2.26
C LEU A 25 -5.19 -1.62 -2.35
N ILE A 26 -4.70 -2.12 -3.48
CA ILE A 26 -4.36 -3.53 -3.63
C ILE A 26 -3.26 -3.93 -2.64
N TYR A 27 -2.20 -3.12 -2.54
CA TYR A 27 -1.12 -3.37 -1.59
C TYR A 27 -1.62 -3.39 -0.14
N PHE A 28 -2.46 -2.43 0.23
CA PHE A 28 -3.07 -2.36 1.56
C PHE A 28 -3.93 -3.61 1.87
N LEU A 29 -4.73 -4.08 0.91
CA LEU A 29 -5.52 -5.30 1.07
C LEU A 29 -4.64 -6.54 1.26
N ILE A 30 -3.51 -6.63 0.55
CA ILE A 30 -2.54 -7.71 0.75
C ILE A 30 -1.98 -7.66 2.17
N LEU A 31 -1.56 -6.49 2.65
CA LEU A 31 -1.05 -6.32 4.00
C LEU A 31 -2.07 -6.71 5.08
N VAL A 32 -3.33 -6.25 4.94
CA VAL A 32 -4.41 -6.61 5.86
C VAL A 32 -4.68 -8.11 5.81
N GLY A 33 -4.72 -8.71 4.62
CA GLY A 33 -4.90 -10.14 4.45
C GLY A 33 -3.80 -10.95 5.13
N MET A 34 -2.53 -10.57 4.94
CA MET A 34 -1.39 -11.18 5.62
C MET A 34 -1.45 -10.99 7.13
N TRP A 35 -1.82 -9.80 7.61
CA TRP A 35 -1.95 -9.50 9.04
C TRP A 35 -3.04 -10.35 9.69
N ILE A 36 -4.23 -10.45 9.07
CA ILE A 36 -5.32 -11.31 9.53
C ILE A 36 -4.87 -12.78 9.53
N PHE A 37 -4.20 -13.23 8.46
CA PHE A 37 -3.70 -14.59 8.36
C PHE A 37 -2.70 -14.92 9.48
N MET A 38 -1.72 -14.03 9.73
CA MET A 38 -0.76 -14.18 10.81
C MET A 38 -1.45 -14.20 12.18
N TYR A 39 -2.44 -13.35 12.41
CA TYR A 39 -3.25 -13.36 13.61
C TYR A 39 -3.92 -14.73 13.83
N PHE A 40 -4.51 -15.33 12.79
CA PHE A 40 -5.04 -16.69 12.90
C PHE A 40 -3.94 -17.71 13.19
N VAL A 41 -2.80 -17.67 12.50
CA VAL A 41 -1.69 -18.62 12.76
C VAL A 41 -1.19 -18.52 14.21
N GLU A 42 -1.10 -17.32 14.75
CA GLU A 42 -0.55 -17.07 16.08
C GLU A 42 -1.55 -17.37 17.20
N PHE A 43 -2.83 -17.02 17.02
CA PHE A 43 -3.83 -17.04 18.09
C PHE A 43 -4.91 -18.14 17.94
N LEU A 44 -4.95 -18.86 16.82
CA LEU A 44 -5.88 -19.97 16.62
C LEU A 44 -5.26 -21.28 17.14
N GLY A 45 -5.30 -21.48 18.46
CA GLY A 45 -4.93 -22.75 19.11
C GLY A 45 -3.84 -22.66 20.17
N ASN A 46 -3.10 -21.55 20.25
CA ASN A 46 -2.25 -21.20 21.38
C ASN A 46 -2.83 -19.93 22.03
N GLU A 47 -3.17 -20.02 23.31
CA GLU A 47 -3.57 -18.86 24.10
C GLU A 47 -2.44 -17.82 24.09
N LEU A 48 -2.79 -16.52 24.12
CA LEU A 48 -1.86 -15.38 24.23
C LEU A 48 -0.90 -15.60 25.42
N THR A 49 0.25 -16.22 25.20
CA THR A 49 1.30 -16.30 26.22
C THR A 49 1.98 -14.93 26.26
N VAL A 50 1.36 -14.01 26.99
CA VAL A 50 1.98 -12.72 27.34
C VAL A 50 3.12 -13.03 28.31
N ILE A 51 4.34 -13.14 27.79
CA ILE A 51 5.54 -13.16 28.64
C ILE A 51 5.87 -11.70 28.95
N GLY A 52 5.38 -11.23 30.10
CA GLY A 52 5.75 -9.98 30.76
C GLY A 52 6.52 -10.26 32.04
#